data_AF-A0A973F7B1-F1
#
_entry.id   AF-A0A973F7B1-F1
#
_cell.length_a   1.000
_cell.length_b   1.000
_cell.length_c   1.000
_cell.angle_alpha   90.00
_cell.angle_beta   90.00
_cell.angle_gamma   90.00
#
_symmetry.space_group_name_H-M   'P 1'
#
loop_
_entity.id
_entity.type
_entity.pdbx_description
1 polymer ?
#
loop_
_entity_poly.entity_id
_entity_poly.type
_entity_poly.pdbx_seq_one_letter_code
_entity_poly.pdbx_strand_id
1 'polypeptide(L)'
;MAVSPPVPVNGIKGESLALDGGGWLIGLPNISDVSTNVTLSDENTKFPIHTELKIKPNTCPFVLVDYPLHSMGINGQIKYSTVELVSSKKTDDLVELTFAFNDSAELMVNWPNSSLVDAGGWHIEEVQAGFRLWLHSKVFVSAEILGFNGKRVVIKAMNREEVCNEEFKRQSNMLFETNTVESQQIDLTRTHWRSVKMDPSNEDWFTSALSCKSDRLYLEQNNIYRGFGWYRSSISNIKDLRGFLIRSGSDILTIHFDNNYLGTFVPGGGDQFVALPNGLKLSGKADVVIRAEIWGHANFDDHRLPSLRLNSLRGIGGLMAVQKVEQISQNWFYQHRAQHPADKIDPIWPMLLFGGWTYTDEPLQGIYYALFFNLRNEKFQDLALRQKMEKVLLLHTQRYVKYYG
;
A
#
# COMPACT_ATOMS: atom_id res chain seq x y z
N MET A 1 2.77 -13.52 26.49
CA MET A 1 1.55 -14.34 26.62
C MET A 1 0.54 -13.50 27.38
N ALA A 2 -0.64 -13.25 26.81
CA ALA A 2 -1.70 -12.53 27.51
C ALA A 2 -2.20 -13.42 28.67
N VAL A 3 -2.16 -12.88 29.89
CA VAL A 3 -2.69 -13.53 31.09
C VAL A 3 -4.11 -13.00 31.28
N SER A 4 -5.04 -13.85 31.70
CA SER A 4 -6.40 -13.40 32.05
C SER A 4 -6.33 -12.22 33.01
N PRO A 5 -7.18 -11.18 32.86
CA PRO A 5 -7.15 -10.02 33.73
C PRO A 5 -7.23 -10.43 35.21
N PRO A 6 -6.45 -9.83 36.10
CA PRO A 6 -6.51 -10.11 37.54
C PRO A 6 -7.85 -9.69 38.17
N VAL A 7 -8.64 -8.91 37.42
CA VAL A 7 -9.91 -8.33 37.83
C VAL A 7 -10.93 -8.70 36.74
N PRO A 8 -12.01 -9.44 37.08
CA PRO A 8 -13.08 -9.74 36.13
C PRO A 8 -13.59 -8.49 35.41
N VAL A 9 -13.64 -8.57 34.08
CA VAL A 9 -14.20 -7.55 33.18
C VAL A 9 -15.57 -8.03 32.73
N ASN A 10 -16.61 -7.25 33.03
CA ASN A 10 -17.97 -7.54 32.58
C ASN A 10 -18.37 -6.60 31.44
N GLY A 11 -19.08 -7.11 30.44
CA GLY A 11 -19.58 -6.36 29.29
C GLY A 11 -18.76 -6.58 28.00
N ILE A 12 -17.44 -6.63 28.10
CA ILE A 12 -16.51 -6.90 26.97
C ILE A 12 -15.45 -7.92 27.42
N LYS A 13 -14.92 -8.69 26.47
CA LYS A 13 -13.74 -9.52 26.70
C LYS A 13 -12.49 -8.62 26.75
N GLY A 14 -12.02 -8.32 27.96
CA GLY A 14 -10.77 -7.58 28.19
C GLY A 14 -9.54 -8.48 28.10
N GLU A 15 -8.40 -7.90 27.73
CA GLU A 15 -7.08 -8.55 27.76
C GLU A 15 -6.16 -7.74 28.68
N SER A 16 -5.27 -8.40 29.40
CA SER A 16 -4.41 -7.74 30.40
C SER A 16 -2.92 -7.91 30.15
N LEU A 17 -2.17 -6.88 30.53
CA LEU A 17 -0.72 -6.84 30.53
C LEU A 17 -0.24 -6.47 31.94
N ALA A 18 0.54 -7.37 32.57
CA ALA A 18 1.25 -7.05 33.79
C ALA A 18 2.34 -6.02 33.51
N LEU A 19 2.41 -4.98 34.33
CA LEU A 19 3.38 -3.90 34.16
C LEU A 19 4.65 -4.17 34.98
N ASP A 20 5.78 -3.68 34.47
CA ASP A 20 7.03 -3.70 35.22
C ASP A 20 6.90 -2.83 36.48
N GLY A 21 7.35 -3.37 37.62
CA GLY A 21 7.14 -2.76 38.94
C GLY A 21 5.79 -3.06 39.60
N GLY A 22 4.86 -3.76 38.92
CA GLY A 22 3.57 -4.19 39.47
C GLY A 22 2.37 -3.49 38.83
N GLY A 23 1.18 -3.97 39.16
CA GLY A 23 -0.07 -3.48 38.55
C GLY A 23 -0.30 -3.98 37.13
N TRP A 24 -1.38 -3.49 36.53
CA TRP A 24 -1.91 -4.03 35.28
C TRP A 24 -2.44 -2.92 34.38
N LEU A 25 -2.22 -3.12 33.08
CA LEU A 25 -2.89 -2.40 32.00
C LEU A 25 -3.92 -3.34 31.38
N ILE A 26 -5.19 -2.93 31.34
CA ILE A 26 -6.27 -3.72 30.76
C ILE A 26 -6.76 -3.02 29.50
N GLY A 27 -6.70 -3.72 28.37
CA GLY A 27 -7.29 -3.28 27.11
C GLY A 27 -8.75 -3.73 27.02
N LEU A 28 -9.63 -2.81 26.61
CA LEU A 28 -11.08 -3.04 26.51
C LEU A 28 -11.55 -2.98 25.05
N PRO A 29 -11.28 -3.99 24.21
CA PRO A 29 -11.60 -3.93 22.78
C PRO A 29 -13.10 -4.07 22.53
N ASN A 30 -13.75 -2.98 22.10
CA ASN A 30 -15.11 -3.04 21.59
C ASN A 30 -15.09 -3.18 20.06
N ILE A 31 -15.15 -4.43 19.60
CA ILE A 31 -15.24 -4.79 18.16
C ILE A 31 -16.68 -4.80 17.64
N SER A 32 -17.65 -4.38 18.46
CA SER A 32 -19.06 -4.32 18.06
C SER A 32 -19.42 -2.94 17.50
N ASP A 33 -20.54 -2.87 16.79
CA ASP A 33 -21.07 -1.61 16.24
C ASP A 33 -21.84 -0.76 17.26
N VAL A 34 -21.94 -1.21 18.52
CA VAL A 34 -22.70 -0.52 19.57
C VAL A 34 -21.81 -0.18 20.76
N SER A 35 -22.13 0.91 21.46
CA SER A 35 -21.42 1.23 22.71
C SER A 35 -21.75 0.20 23.78
N THR A 36 -20.77 -0.18 24.59
CA THR A 36 -20.95 -1.18 25.66
C THR A 36 -20.55 -0.61 27.01
N ASN A 37 -21.39 -0.79 28.01
CA ASN A 37 -21.06 -0.48 29.39
C ASN A 37 -20.19 -1.59 29.97
N VAL A 38 -19.04 -1.21 30.51
CA VAL A 38 -18.06 -2.11 31.11
C VAL A 38 -17.98 -1.84 32.61
N THR A 39 -17.87 -2.91 33.39
CA THR A 39 -17.52 -2.82 34.80
C THR A 39 -16.35 -3.73 35.10
N LEU A 40 -15.49 -3.27 36.00
CA LEU A 40 -14.37 -4.00 36.55
C LEU A 40 -14.72 -4.34 38.00
N SER A 41 -14.32 -5.50 38.49
CA SER A 41 -14.63 -5.89 39.86
C SER A 41 -13.46 -6.58 40.54
N ASP A 42 -13.06 -6.12 41.71
CA ASP A 42 -12.21 -6.91 42.62
C ASP A 42 -13.08 -7.71 43.59
N GLU A 43 -12.46 -8.45 44.53
CA GLU A 43 -13.18 -9.33 45.47
C GLU A 43 -14.24 -8.59 46.31
N ASN A 44 -14.11 -7.28 46.50
CA ASN A 44 -14.92 -6.51 47.44
C ASN A 44 -15.68 -5.34 46.81
N THR A 45 -15.38 -4.94 45.57
CA THR A 45 -15.93 -3.72 44.97
C THR A 45 -16.03 -3.81 43.44
N LYS A 46 -17.13 -3.28 42.90
CA LYS A 46 -17.30 -3.04 41.46
C LYS A 46 -17.01 -1.58 41.16
N PHE A 47 -16.26 -1.31 40.10
CA PHE A 47 -15.94 0.03 39.63
C PHE A 47 -16.17 0.17 38.11
N PRO A 48 -16.51 1.37 37.61
CA PRO A 48 -16.73 2.60 38.38
C PRO A 48 -17.94 2.56 39.34
N ILE A 49 -17.89 3.39 40.39
CA ILE A 49 -18.91 3.51 41.44
C ILE A 49 -19.84 4.70 41.19
N HIS A 50 -19.27 5.85 40.79
CA HIS A 50 -20.00 7.11 40.62
C HIS A 50 -20.25 7.44 39.13
N THR A 51 -19.54 6.78 38.22
CA THR A 51 -19.63 7.02 36.77
C THR A 51 -19.99 5.76 35.97
N GLU A 52 -20.21 5.92 34.66
CA GLU A 52 -20.32 4.80 33.72
C GLU A 52 -19.03 4.71 32.89
N LEU A 53 -18.48 3.50 32.75
CA LEU A 53 -17.42 3.22 31.77
C LEU A 53 -18.04 2.70 30.48
N LYS A 54 -18.25 3.61 29.53
CA LYS A 54 -18.85 3.30 28.22
C LYS A 54 -17.79 3.24 27.13
N ILE A 55 -17.63 2.07 26.51
CA ILE A 55 -16.66 1.86 25.43
C ILE A 55 -17.36 2.04 24.08
N LYS A 56 -16.91 2.99 23.28
CA LYS A 56 -17.48 3.30 21.95
C LYS A 56 -17.18 2.18 20.94
N PRO A 57 -18.00 2.02 19.88
CA PRO A 57 -17.74 1.08 18.79
C PRO A 57 -16.34 1.27 18.19
N ASN A 58 -15.68 0.18 17.82
CA ASN A 58 -14.37 0.18 17.17
C ASN A 58 -13.28 0.93 17.97
N THR A 59 -13.34 0.88 19.30
CA THR A 59 -12.32 1.46 20.18
C THR A 59 -11.77 0.44 21.18
N CYS A 60 -10.56 0.69 21.67
CA CYS A 60 -9.92 -0.12 22.71
C CYS A 60 -9.17 0.83 23.67
N PRO A 61 -9.85 1.42 24.67
CA PRO A 61 -9.18 2.20 25.68
C PRO A 61 -8.41 1.28 26.65
N PHE A 62 -7.34 1.84 27.21
CA PHE A 62 -6.55 1.18 28.24
C PHE A 62 -6.81 1.74 29.63
N VAL A 63 -7.11 0.86 30.58
CA VAL A 63 -7.37 1.23 31.98
C VAL A 63 -6.29 0.66 32.88
N LEU A 64 -5.95 1.40 33.94
CA LEU A 64 -4.96 0.99 34.93
C LEU A 64 -5.65 0.36 36.13
N VAL A 65 -5.06 -0.71 36.66
CA VAL A 65 -5.47 -1.37 37.90
C VAL A 65 -4.24 -1.67 38.75
N ASP A 66 -4.30 -1.31 40.03
CA ASP A 66 -3.22 -1.50 41.01
C ASP A 66 -1.86 -0.98 40.54
N TYR A 67 -1.83 0.15 39.82
CA TYR A 67 -0.61 0.72 39.24
C TYR A 67 0.23 1.45 40.32
N PRO A 68 1.43 0.95 40.65
CA PRO A 68 2.25 1.51 41.73
C PRO A 68 2.94 2.82 41.30
N LEU A 69 2.99 3.78 42.22
CA LEU A 69 3.64 5.08 42.01
C LEU A 69 5.06 5.14 42.61
N HIS A 70 5.62 4.00 43.03
CA HIS A 70 6.94 3.94 43.69
C HIS A 70 8.08 4.46 42.80
N SER A 71 8.05 4.15 41.50
CA SER A 71 9.02 4.69 40.53
C SER A 71 8.97 6.23 40.45
N MET A 72 7.82 6.81 40.81
CA MET A 72 7.59 8.26 40.90
C MET A 72 7.95 8.84 42.28
N GLY A 73 8.49 8.02 43.19
CA GLY A 73 8.86 8.43 44.55
C GLY A 73 7.67 8.60 45.49
N ILE A 74 6.52 8.01 45.14
CA ILE A 74 5.28 8.03 45.92
C ILE A 74 5.06 6.64 46.49
N ASN A 75 4.88 6.55 47.81
CA ASN A 75 4.47 5.31 48.47
C ASN A 75 2.95 5.16 48.40
N GLY A 76 2.45 4.85 47.22
CA GLY A 76 1.03 4.77 46.90
C GLY A 76 0.81 4.17 45.51
N GLN A 77 -0.46 4.04 45.13
CA GLN A 77 -0.85 3.43 43.86
C GLN A 77 -2.13 4.05 43.30
N ILE A 78 -2.32 3.97 41.99
CA ILE A 78 -3.64 4.11 41.37
C ILE A 78 -4.32 2.75 41.52
N LYS A 79 -5.32 2.65 42.40
CA LYS A 79 -6.07 1.42 42.62
C LYS A 79 -6.84 1.03 41.36
N TYR A 80 -7.52 1.98 40.73
CA TYR A 80 -8.07 1.84 39.39
C TYR A 80 -8.20 3.19 38.69
N SER A 81 -8.31 3.16 37.37
CA SER A 81 -8.68 4.31 36.54
C SER A 81 -9.59 3.85 35.42
N THR A 82 -10.72 4.52 35.18
CA THR A 82 -11.58 4.29 34.01
C THR A 82 -11.11 5.04 32.76
N VAL A 83 -10.04 5.83 32.91
CA VAL A 83 -9.47 6.71 31.88
C VAL A 83 -7.99 6.42 31.64
N GLU A 84 -7.51 6.76 30.45
CA GLU A 84 -6.17 6.43 30.00
C GLU A 84 -5.14 7.40 30.56
N LEU A 85 -4.11 6.90 31.23
CA LEU A 85 -2.95 7.72 31.59
C LEU A 85 -2.11 7.97 30.33
N VAL A 86 -2.11 9.21 29.84
CA VAL A 86 -1.43 9.60 28.59
C VAL A 86 -0.07 10.25 28.82
N SER A 87 0.15 10.84 29.99
CA SER A 87 1.43 11.46 30.33
C SER A 87 1.67 11.40 31.83
N SER A 88 2.92 11.15 32.20
CA SER A 88 3.41 11.35 33.56
C SER A 88 4.67 12.22 33.54
N LYS A 89 4.77 13.16 34.48
CA LYS A 89 5.97 13.98 34.69
C LYS A 89 6.35 13.93 36.15
N LYS A 90 7.66 13.98 36.41
CA LYS A 90 8.21 13.92 37.75
C LYS A 90 9.34 14.94 37.91
N THR A 91 9.28 15.71 38.97
CA THR A 91 10.40 16.47 39.56
C THR A 91 10.68 15.93 40.96
N ASP A 92 11.59 16.57 41.70
CA ASP A 92 11.91 16.18 43.07
C ASP A 92 10.72 16.32 44.02
N ASP A 93 9.86 17.32 43.80
CA ASP A 93 8.75 17.70 44.67
C ASP A 93 7.35 17.48 44.06
N LEU A 94 7.25 17.26 42.74
CA LEU A 94 5.98 17.17 42.03
C LEU A 94 5.91 15.93 41.12
N VAL A 95 4.75 15.28 41.13
CA VAL A 95 4.35 14.29 40.13
C VAL A 95 3.08 14.76 39.45
N GLU A 96 3.09 14.89 38.14
CA GLU A 96 1.93 15.25 37.34
C GLU A 96 1.48 14.03 36.54
N LEU A 97 0.20 13.65 36.69
CA LEU A 97 -0.44 12.57 35.97
C LEU A 97 -1.55 13.17 35.11
N THR A 98 -1.50 12.95 33.80
CA THR A 98 -2.52 13.44 32.86
C THR A 98 -3.29 12.28 32.27
N PHE A 99 -4.60 12.34 32.43
CA PHE A 99 -5.54 11.34 31.94
C PHE A 99 -6.39 11.90 30.80
N ALA A 100 -6.63 11.05 29.81
CA ALA A 100 -7.52 11.34 28.69
C ALA A 100 -8.89 10.71 28.92
N PHE A 101 -9.94 11.51 28.79
CA PHE A 101 -11.32 11.04 28.91
C PHE A 101 -12.18 11.48 27.73
N ASN A 102 -13.35 10.85 27.59
CA ASN A 102 -14.33 11.21 26.56
C ASN A 102 -15.54 11.95 27.15
N ASP A 103 -16.24 11.30 28.08
CA ASP A 103 -17.52 11.77 28.62
C ASP A 103 -17.53 11.86 30.15
N SER A 104 -16.96 10.85 30.82
CA SER A 104 -16.76 10.81 32.27
C SER A 104 -15.42 10.17 32.61
N ALA A 105 -14.92 10.47 33.81
CA ALA A 105 -13.71 9.90 34.35
C ALA A 105 -13.93 9.50 35.81
N GLU A 106 -13.34 8.39 36.23
CA GLU A 106 -13.25 8.00 37.63
C GLU A 106 -11.94 7.26 37.88
N LEU A 107 -11.24 7.65 38.93
CA LEU A 107 -10.05 6.94 39.39
C LEU A 107 -9.96 6.96 40.91
N MET A 108 -9.23 6.00 41.46
CA MET A 108 -8.96 5.90 42.89
C MET A 108 -7.45 5.88 43.11
N VAL A 109 -6.97 6.82 43.93
CA VAL A 109 -5.57 6.91 44.34
C VAL A 109 -5.47 6.48 45.80
N ASN A 110 -4.78 5.38 46.03
CA ASN A 110 -4.40 4.94 47.37
C ASN A 110 -3.06 5.57 47.72
N TRP A 111 -3.09 6.59 48.56
CA TRP A 111 -1.89 7.24 49.06
C TRP A 111 -2.07 7.59 50.54
N PRO A 112 -1.77 6.65 51.45
CA PRO A 112 -1.92 6.88 52.89
C PRO A 112 -1.06 8.06 53.35
N ASN A 113 -1.54 8.80 54.36
CA ASN A 113 -0.89 10.01 54.86
C ASN A 113 -0.68 11.03 53.72
N SER A 114 -1.78 11.41 53.08
CA SER A 114 -1.84 12.54 52.16
C SER A 114 -3.11 13.34 52.44
N SER A 115 -3.15 14.57 51.92
CA SER A 115 -4.26 15.50 52.11
C SER A 115 -4.61 16.16 50.78
N LEU A 116 -5.89 16.42 50.57
CA LEU A 116 -6.35 17.17 49.41
C LEU A 116 -5.99 18.64 49.58
N VAL A 117 -5.30 19.23 48.60
CA VAL A 117 -4.98 20.66 48.56
C VAL A 117 -6.04 21.42 47.77
N ASP A 118 -6.35 20.93 46.57
CA ASP A 118 -7.34 21.51 45.67
C ASP A 118 -8.03 20.40 44.88
N ALA A 119 -9.35 20.47 44.75
CA ALA A 119 -10.11 19.56 43.90
C ALA A 119 -10.10 19.99 42.43
N GLY A 120 -9.90 21.29 42.15
CA GLY A 120 -9.83 21.91 40.82
C GLY A 120 -10.74 21.29 39.75
N GLY A 121 -12.02 21.15 40.09
CA GLY A 121 -13.09 20.67 39.20
C GLY A 121 -13.45 19.19 39.33
N TRP A 122 -12.68 18.39 40.06
CA TRP A 122 -13.04 17.02 40.41
C TRP A 122 -14.09 16.97 41.52
N HIS A 123 -15.00 16.00 41.45
CA HIS A 123 -15.68 15.51 42.65
C HIS A 123 -14.74 14.55 43.38
N ILE A 124 -14.65 14.68 44.70
CA ILE A 124 -13.70 13.92 45.52
C ILE A 124 -14.39 13.33 46.74
N GLU A 125 -14.10 12.06 47.00
CA GLU A 125 -14.48 11.32 48.20
C GLU A 125 -13.19 10.82 48.87
N GLU A 126 -12.98 11.23 50.12
CA GLU A 126 -11.90 10.69 50.94
C GLU A 126 -12.30 9.32 51.46
N VAL A 127 -11.42 8.34 51.23
CA VAL A 127 -11.58 6.95 51.68
C VAL A 127 -10.38 6.60 52.56
N GLN A 128 -10.50 5.56 53.39
CA GLN A 128 -9.47 5.22 54.38
C GLN A 128 -8.04 5.09 53.79
N ALA A 129 -7.93 4.68 52.52
CA ALA A 129 -6.64 4.48 51.85
C ALA A 129 -6.16 5.67 50.98
N GLY A 130 -6.97 6.72 50.79
CA GLY A 130 -6.67 7.83 49.90
C GLY A 130 -7.90 8.54 49.35
N PHE A 131 -7.94 8.78 48.04
CA PHE A 131 -8.98 9.61 47.39
C PHE A 131 -9.59 8.91 46.18
N ARG A 132 -10.92 8.98 46.07
CA ARG A 132 -11.65 8.65 44.84
C ARG A 132 -12.04 9.95 44.17
N LEU A 133 -11.73 10.08 42.88
CA LEU A 133 -11.99 11.27 42.07
C LEU A 133 -12.88 10.89 40.90
N TRP A 134 -13.92 11.70 40.62
CA TRP A 134 -14.76 11.54 39.43
C TRP A 134 -15.24 12.86 38.85
N LEU A 135 -15.68 12.82 37.59
CA LEU A 135 -16.28 13.96 36.89
C LEU A 135 -17.30 13.54 35.84
N HIS A 136 -18.26 14.43 35.58
CA HIS A 136 -19.19 14.40 34.45
C HIS A 136 -19.07 15.73 33.70
N SER A 137 -17.94 15.96 33.05
CA SER A 137 -17.64 17.21 32.36
C SER A 137 -16.87 16.93 31.08
N LYS A 138 -16.82 17.90 30.18
CA LYS A 138 -15.97 17.89 28.97
C LYS A 138 -14.80 18.86 29.04
N VAL A 139 -14.66 19.56 30.18
CA VAL A 139 -13.59 20.55 30.37
C VAL A 139 -12.38 19.94 31.04
N PHE A 140 -11.22 20.54 30.80
CA PHE A 140 -10.01 20.31 31.58
C PHE A 140 -10.26 20.52 33.09
N VAL A 141 -9.80 19.58 33.92
CA VAL A 141 -9.81 19.68 35.39
C VAL A 141 -8.48 19.20 35.97
N SER A 142 -8.16 19.64 37.18
CA SER A 142 -6.89 19.33 37.86
C SER A 142 -7.07 19.29 39.37
N ALA A 143 -6.77 18.16 40.03
CA ALA A 143 -6.71 18.07 41.48
C ALA A 143 -5.27 18.03 41.97
N GLU A 144 -5.00 18.55 43.17
CA GLU A 144 -3.70 18.52 43.84
C GLU A 144 -3.81 17.80 45.19
N ILE A 145 -2.96 16.80 45.38
CA ILE A 145 -2.85 16.01 46.61
C ILE A 145 -1.43 16.18 47.17
N LEU A 146 -1.32 16.49 48.46
CA LEU A 146 -0.05 16.69 49.17
C LEU A 146 0.21 15.53 50.14
N GLY A 147 1.34 14.85 49.95
CA GLY A 147 1.84 13.83 50.87
C GLY A 147 2.55 14.45 52.08
N PHE A 148 2.57 13.73 53.20
CA PHE A 148 3.27 14.17 54.43
C PHE A 148 4.79 14.34 54.26
N ASN A 149 5.38 13.76 53.20
CA ASN A 149 6.78 13.94 52.82
C ASN A 149 7.02 15.24 52.02
N GLY A 150 6.01 16.09 51.85
CA GLY A 150 6.07 17.32 51.08
C GLY A 150 6.00 17.14 49.55
N LYS A 151 5.90 15.89 49.05
CA LYS A 151 5.68 15.64 47.62
C LYS A 151 4.24 15.95 47.25
N ARG A 152 4.05 16.52 46.06
CA ARG A 152 2.76 16.86 45.48
C ARG A 152 2.42 15.94 44.31
N VAL A 153 1.17 15.53 44.21
CA VAL A 153 0.61 14.83 43.05
C VAL A 153 -0.48 15.70 42.44
N VAL A 154 -0.31 16.04 41.17
CA VAL A 154 -1.31 16.77 40.38
C VAL A 154 -1.95 15.82 39.39
N ILE A 155 -3.26 15.64 39.50
CA ILE A 155 -4.07 14.74 38.66
C ILE A 155 -4.90 15.58 37.70
N LYS A 156 -4.49 15.57 36.44
CA LYS A 156 -5.16 16.28 35.34
C LYS A 156 -6.05 15.32 34.56
N ALA A 157 -7.24 15.75 34.22
CA ALA A 157 -8.08 15.09 33.25
C ALA A 157 -8.48 16.08 32.15
N MET A 158 -8.36 15.67 30.90
CA MET A 158 -8.72 16.48 29.74
C MET A 158 -9.35 15.61 28.65
N ASN A 159 -10.08 16.25 27.74
CA ASN A 159 -10.68 15.53 26.62
C ASN A 159 -9.58 14.98 25.70
N ARG A 160 -9.78 13.78 25.15
CA ARG A 160 -8.88 13.11 24.20
C ARG A 160 -8.46 14.02 23.02
N GLU A 161 -9.34 14.89 22.52
CA GLU A 161 -9.00 15.88 21.48
C GLU A 161 -8.00 16.94 21.97
N GLU A 162 -8.11 17.38 23.23
CA GLU A 162 -7.22 18.36 23.83
C GLU A 162 -5.83 17.78 24.11
N VAL A 163 -5.74 16.50 24.50
CA VAL A 163 -4.46 15.79 24.68
C VAL A 163 -3.61 15.84 23.42
N CYS A 164 -4.19 15.49 22.28
CA CYS A 164 -3.49 15.49 20.99
C CYS A 164 -2.92 16.88 20.65
N ASN A 165 -3.67 17.94 20.98
CA ASN A 165 -3.25 19.31 20.74
C ASN A 165 -2.13 19.75 21.71
N GLU A 166 -2.15 19.30 22.96
CA GLU A 166 -1.10 19.59 23.94
C GLU A 166 0.25 18.94 23.57
N GLU A 167 0.26 17.68 23.13
CA GLU A 167 1.50 17.04 22.65
C GLU A 167 2.09 17.77 21.43
N PHE A 168 1.23 18.16 20.49
CA PHE A 168 1.65 18.91 19.31
C PHE A 168 2.26 20.28 19.67
N LYS A 169 1.67 21.01 20.62
CA LYS A 169 2.20 22.28 21.12
C LYS A 169 3.56 22.11 21.83
N ARG A 170 3.73 21.02 22.59
CA ARG A 170 4.99 20.75 23.32
C ARG A 170 6.15 20.38 22.41
N GLN A 171 5.91 19.60 21.36
CA GLN A 171 6.98 19.17 20.45
C GLN A 171 7.43 20.30 19.51
N SER A 172 6.53 21.23 19.18
CA SER A 172 6.83 22.22 18.16
C SER A 172 7.59 23.43 18.68
N ASN A 173 7.53 23.79 19.98
CA ASN A 173 8.03 25.09 20.50
C ASN A 173 7.60 26.31 19.65
N MET A 174 6.65 26.10 18.74
CA MET A 174 6.18 27.03 17.74
C MET A 174 4.72 27.23 18.08
N LEU A 175 4.43 28.44 18.55
CA LEU A 175 3.10 29.00 18.49
C LEU A 175 2.67 28.96 17.03
N PHE A 176 1.91 27.94 16.64
CA PHE A 176 1.15 28.01 15.41
C PHE A 176 0.05 29.04 15.65
N GLU A 177 0.32 30.30 15.31
CA GLU A 177 -0.73 31.17 14.85
C GLU A 177 -1.42 30.42 13.71
N THR A 178 -2.67 30.03 13.92
CA THR A 178 -3.56 29.58 12.85
C THR A 178 -3.83 30.77 11.93
N ASN A 179 -2.80 31.18 11.18
CA ASN A 179 -2.95 32.13 10.10
C ASN A 179 -3.72 31.38 9.02
N THR A 180 -5.01 31.68 8.93
CA THR A 180 -5.87 31.30 7.81
C THR A 180 -5.18 31.80 6.55
N VAL A 181 -4.50 30.91 5.84
CA VAL A 181 -3.89 31.24 4.55
C VAL A 181 -5.04 31.39 3.57
N GLU A 182 -5.40 32.63 3.27
CA GLU A 182 -6.33 32.92 2.17
C GLU A 182 -5.66 32.50 0.85
N SER A 183 -6.23 31.49 0.20
CA SER A 183 -5.79 31.08 -1.13
C SER A 183 -6.36 32.03 -2.17
N GLN A 184 -5.50 32.80 -2.84
CA GLN A 184 -5.92 33.66 -3.94
C GLN A 184 -5.82 32.88 -5.25
N GLN A 185 -6.95 32.68 -5.92
CA GLN A 185 -7.00 32.03 -7.22
C GLN A 185 -6.49 32.99 -8.30
N ILE A 186 -5.46 32.58 -9.05
CA ILE A 186 -4.92 33.36 -10.16
C ILE A 186 -5.87 33.26 -11.36
N ASP A 187 -6.28 34.39 -11.91
CA ASP A 187 -7.10 34.47 -13.13
C ASP A 187 -6.24 34.22 -14.38
N LEU A 188 -6.28 32.98 -14.89
CA LEU A 188 -5.54 32.57 -16.07
C LEU A 188 -6.12 33.11 -17.38
N THR A 189 -7.32 33.73 -17.39
CA THR A 189 -7.96 34.24 -18.62
C THR A 189 -7.23 35.43 -19.24
N ARG A 190 -6.41 36.12 -18.45
CA ARG A 190 -5.56 37.25 -18.90
C ARG A 190 -4.18 36.81 -19.42
N THR A 191 -3.94 35.49 -19.53
CA THR A 191 -2.67 34.94 -19.99
C THR A 191 -2.69 34.75 -21.51
N HIS A 192 -1.66 35.22 -22.20
CA HIS A 192 -1.51 35.06 -23.66
C HIS A 192 -0.79 33.74 -24.00
N TRP A 193 -1.55 32.68 -24.21
CA TRP A 193 -1.03 31.38 -24.60
C TRP A 193 -0.56 31.34 -26.06
N ARG A 194 0.52 30.61 -26.33
CA ARG A 194 1.01 30.32 -27.69
C ARG A 194 1.20 28.82 -27.84
N SER A 195 0.83 28.27 -29.00
CA SER A 195 1.08 26.88 -29.36
C SER A 195 1.99 26.81 -30.58
N VAL A 196 2.89 25.83 -30.60
CA VAL A 196 3.77 25.54 -31.73
C VAL A 196 3.60 24.07 -32.09
N LYS A 197 3.37 23.80 -33.37
CA LYS A 197 3.29 22.42 -33.86
C LYS A 197 4.70 21.86 -33.99
N MET A 198 4.93 20.72 -33.36
CA MET A 198 6.19 20.00 -33.44
C MET A 198 6.14 18.95 -34.55
N ASP A 199 7.21 18.86 -35.36
CA ASP A 199 7.40 17.82 -36.37
C ASP A 199 8.38 16.76 -35.83
N PRO A 200 7.90 15.55 -35.48
CA PRO A 200 8.71 14.52 -34.84
C PRO A 200 9.81 13.93 -35.73
N SER A 201 9.75 14.08 -37.06
CA SER A 201 10.82 13.61 -37.96
C SER A 201 11.70 14.75 -38.50
N ASN A 202 11.63 15.93 -37.90
CA ASN A 202 12.52 17.03 -38.26
C ASN A 202 13.99 16.64 -38.00
N GLU A 203 14.81 16.70 -39.06
CA GLU A 203 16.25 16.43 -39.02
C GLU A 203 16.99 17.26 -37.98
N ASP A 204 16.57 18.51 -37.76
CA ASP A 204 17.21 19.44 -36.84
C ASP A 204 17.27 18.90 -35.41
N TRP A 205 16.29 18.09 -35.01
CA TRP A 205 16.21 17.50 -33.67
C TRP A 205 17.26 16.41 -33.43
N PHE A 206 17.79 15.82 -34.51
CA PHE A 206 18.73 14.71 -34.43
C PHE A 206 20.16 15.13 -34.80
N THR A 207 20.41 16.43 -35.02
CA THR A 207 21.74 16.97 -35.35
C THR A 207 22.80 16.68 -34.28
N SER A 208 22.40 16.62 -33.00
CA SER A 208 23.24 16.24 -31.86
C SER A 208 22.87 14.88 -31.27
N ALA A 209 22.26 13.98 -32.06
CA ALA A 209 21.81 12.68 -31.57
C ALA A 209 22.99 11.78 -31.18
N LEU A 210 22.82 11.06 -30.06
CA LEU A 210 23.75 10.03 -29.63
C LEU A 210 23.48 8.75 -30.42
N SER A 211 24.54 8.15 -31.00
CA SER A 211 24.42 6.83 -31.61
C SER A 211 24.24 5.78 -30.52
N CYS A 212 23.08 5.13 -30.50
CA CYS A 212 22.77 4.05 -29.57
C CYS A 212 23.25 2.71 -30.15
N LYS A 213 23.80 1.84 -29.31
CA LYS A 213 24.05 0.44 -29.70
C LYS A 213 22.73 -0.33 -29.69
N SER A 214 22.57 -1.30 -30.59
CA SER A 214 21.33 -2.07 -30.72
C SER A 214 20.95 -2.88 -29.47
N ASP A 215 21.92 -3.19 -28.61
CA ASP A 215 21.75 -3.86 -27.32
C ASP A 215 21.60 -2.88 -26.14
N ARG A 216 21.66 -1.57 -26.39
CA ARG A 216 21.63 -0.51 -25.37
C ARG A 216 20.69 0.62 -25.75
N LEU A 217 19.40 0.31 -25.81
CA LEU A 217 18.38 1.28 -26.18
C LEU A 217 17.68 1.93 -24.99
N TYR A 218 17.88 1.46 -23.74
CA TYR A 218 17.27 2.14 -22.60
C TYR A 218 17.87 3.54 -22.39
N LEU A 219 17.05 4.48 -21.92
CA LEU A 219 17.41 5.89 -21.75
C LEU A 219 18.55 6.06 -20.75
N GLU A 220 18.53 5.34 -19.63
CA GLU A 220 19.55 5.43 -18.59
C GLU A 220 20.91 4.91 -19.07
N GLN A 221 20.91 3.92 -19.98
CA GLN A 221 22.15 3.41 -20.61
C GLN A 221 22.78 4.46 -21.54
N ASN A 222 22.03 5.49 -21.91
CA ASN A 222 22.43 6.64 -22.71
C ASN A 222 22.43 7.93 -21.87
N ASN A 223 22.54 7.82 -20.54
CA ASN A 223 22.63 8.91 -19.55
C ASN A 223 21.40 9.84 -19.47
N ILE A 224 20.22 9.35 -19.86
CA ILE A 224 18.95 10.07 -19.73
C ILE A 224 18.13 9.41 -18.61
N TYR A 225 17.97 10.11 -17.49
CA TYR A 225 17.35 9.56 -16.27
C TYR A 225 15.96 10.12 -15.93
N ARG A 226 15.54 11.19 -16.63
CA ARG A 226 14.26 11.90 -16.39
C ARG A 226 13.75 12.53 -17.69
N GLY A 227 12.47 12.86 -17.74
CA GLY A 227 11.86 13.54 -18.87
C GLY A 227 11.53 12.58 -20.00
N PHE A 228 12.00 12.83 -21.22
CA PHE A 228 11.74 11.97 -22.37
C PHE A 228 12.95 11.89 -23.30
N GLY A 229 13.03 10.84 -24.09
CA GLY A 229 14.00 10.68 -25.17
C GLY A 229 13.34 10.38 -26.51
N TRP A 230 14.04 10.68 -27.59
CA TRP A 230 13.61 10.40 -28.97
C TRP A 230 14.59 9.43 -29.63
N TYR A 231 14.07 8.29 -30.07
CA TYR A 231 14.79 7.33 -30.89
C TYR A 231 14.43 7.57 -32.35
N ARG A 232 15.42 7.48 -33.24
CA ARG A 232 15.21 7.46 -34.68
C ARG A 232 16.01 6.34 -35.31
N SER A 233 15.38 5.61 -36.22
CA SER A 233 16.03 4.61 -37.04
C SER A 233 15.53 4.71 -38.48
N SER A 234 16.43 4.51 -39.43
CA SER A 234 16.10 4.49 -40.85
C SER A 234 16.04 3.05 -41.35
N ILE A 235 15.04 2.77 -42.17
CA ILE A 235 14.81 1.47 -42.77
C ILE A 235 14.83 1.64 -44.29
N SER A 236 15.55 0.75 -44.97
CA SER A 236 15.61 0.70 -46.42
C SER A 236 15.41 -0.73 -46.90
N ASN A 237 14.85 -0.89 -48.10
CA ASN A 237 14.75 -2.17 -48.82
C ASN A 237 13.90 -3.28 -48.15
N ILE A 238 13.01 -2.93 -47.21
CA ILE A 238 12.07 -3.91 -46.65
C ILE A 238 10.83 -3.99 -47.54
N LYS A 239 10.64 -5.15 -48.18
CA LYS A 239 9.38 -5.51 -48.82
C LYS A 239 8.40 -6.04 -47.77
N ASP A 240 7.12 -5.73 -47.96
CA ASP A 240 6.00 -6.25 -47.16
C ASP A 240 6.05 -5.93 -45.65
N LEU A 241 6.51 -4.74 -45.27
CA LEU A 241 6.46 -4.30 -43.87
C LEU A 241 5.01 -4.27 -43.36
N ARG A 242 4.75 -4.94 -42.23
CA ARG A 242 3.45 -5.01 -41.57
C ARG A 242 3.37 -4.16 -40.31
N GLY A 243 4.50 -3.82 -39.71
CA GLY A 243 4.55 -3.12 -38.45
C GLY A 243 5.89 -3.23 -37.75
N PHE A 244 5.89 -2.82 -36.49
CA PHE A 244 7.04 -2.86 -35.60
C PHE A 244 6.71 -3.65 -34.34
N LEU A 245 7.65 -4.47 -33.87
CA LEU A 245 7.60 -5.04 -32.53
C LEU A 245 8.57 -4.24 -31.65
N ILE A 246 8.02 -3.49 -30.70
CA ILE A 246 8.79 -2.86 -29.63
C ILE A 246 9.00 -3.90 -28.54
N ARG A 247 10.24 -4.03 -28.08
CA ARG A 247 10.58 -4.91 -26.98
C ARG A 247 10.77 -4.13 -25.70
N SER A 248 10.20 -4.66 -24.62
CA SER A 248 10.36 -4.12 -23.26
C SER A 248 10.14 -2.61 -23.18
N GLY A 249 9.04 -2.14 -23.76
CA GLY A 249 8.71 -0.73 -23.80
C GLY A 249 8.21 -0.23 -22.43
N SER A 250 8.90 0.73 -21.83
CA SER A 250 8.51 1.30 -20.54
C SER A 250 7.62 2.52 -20.70
N ASP A 251 6.79 2.75 -19.68
CA ASP A 251 6.02 3.98 -19.48
C ASP A 251 5.19 4.33 -20.73
N ILE A 252 5.41 5.52 -21.32
CA ILE A 252 4.64 6.01 -22.46
C ILE A 252 5.53 6.09 -23.70
N LEU A 253 5.09 5.42 -24.76
CA LEU A 253 5.77 5.40 -26.05
C LEU A 253 4.87 5.98 -27.13
N THR A 254 5.33 7.01 -27.83
CA THR A 254 4.66 7.55 -29.01
C THR A 254 5.49 7.25 -30.26
N ILE A 255 4.86 6.69 -31.29
CA ILE A 255 5.56 6.21 -32.48
C ILE A 255 5.07 6.93 -33.73
N HIS A 256 6.02 7.30 -34.56
CA HIS A 256 5.79 7.84 -35.89
C HIS A 256 6.57 7.02 -36.92
N PHE A 257 6.01 6.91 -38.12
CA PHE A 257 6.67 6.31 -39.27
C PHE A 257 6.47 7.19 -40.49
N ASP A 258 7.58 7.71 -41.03
CA ASP A 258 7.60 8.67 -42.14
C ASP A 258 6.58 9.81 -41.94
N ASN A 259 6.69 10.52 -40.81
CA ASN A 259 5.75 11.58 -40.36
C ASN A 259 4.31 11.15 -40.06
N ASN A 260 3.95 9.88 -40.20
CA ASN A 260 2.63 9.38 -39.83
C ASN A 260 2.63 8.92 -38.37
N TYR A 261 1.71 9.48 -37.57
CA TYR A 261 1.48 9.02 -36.20
C TYR A 261 0.88 7.60 -36.22
N LEU A 262 1.60 6.65 -35.62
CA LEU A 262 1.15 5.26 -35.51
C LEU A 262 0.39 4.98 -34.20
N GLY A 263 0.65 5.77 -33.16
CA GLY A 263 -0.03 5.61 -31.88
C GLY A 263 0.81 6.02 -30.67
N THR A 264 0.16 6.05 -29.52
CA THR A 264 0.77 6.19 -28.20
C THR A 264 0.36 4.99 -27.36
N PHE A 265 1.33 4.34 -26.73
CA PHE A 265 1.19 3.05 -26.07
C PHE A 265 1.75 3.12 -24.66
N VAL A 266 1.19 2.32 -23.76
CA VAL A 266 1.64 2.18 -22.38
C VAL A 266 1.92 0.70 -22.09
N PRO A 267 3.07 0.16 -22.55
CA PRO A 267 3.31 -1.29 -22.58
C PRO A 267 3.61 -1.88 -21.19
N GLY A 268 3.86 -1.05 -20.18
CA GLY A 268 4.15 -1.52 -18.82
C GLY A 268 5.44 -2.33 -18.71
N GLY A 269 6.38 -2.18 -19.64
CA GLY A 269 7.62 -2.96 -19.73
C GLY A 269 7.48 -4.25 -20.55
N GLY A 270 6.31 -4.49 -21.14
CA GLY A 270 6.07 -5.60 -22.06
C GLY A 270 6.48 -5.30 -23.51
N ASP A 271 6.29 -6.31 -24.36
CA ASP A 271 6.47 -6.18 -25.81
C ASP A 271 5.16 -5.70 -26.46
N GLN A 272 5.26 -4.78 -27.42
CA GLN A 272 4.11 -4.19 -28.10
C GLN A 272 4.29 -4.27 -29.61
N PHE A 273 3.36 -4.96 -30.28
CA PHE A 273 3.27 -4.92 -31.75
C PHE A 273 2.45 -3.70 -32.18
N VAL A 274 2.96 -2.98 -33.17
CA VAL A 274 2.34 -1.77 -33.74
C VAL A 274 2.22 -1.97 -35.24
N ALA A 275 1.00 -2.20 -35.69
CA ALA A 275 0.69 -2.42 -37.10
C ALA A 275 0.82 -1.12 -37.91
N LEU A 276 1.26 -1.25 -39.16
CA LEU A 276 1.15 -0.15 -40.12
C LEU A 276 -0.29 0.00 -40.62
N PRO A 277 -0.76 1.24 -40.85
CA PRO A 277 -2.04 1.48 -41.51
C PRO A 277 -2.09 0.83 -42.90
N ASN A 278 -3.26 0.30 -43.25
CA ASN A 278 -3.48 -0.26 -44.58
C ASN A 278 -3.27 0.82 -45.66
N GLY A 279 -2.55 0.47 -46.72
CA GLY A 279 -2.33 1.35 -47.87
C GLY A 279 -1.15 2.31 -47.75
N LEU A 280 -0.40 2.28 -46.64
CA LEU A 280 0.84 3.04 -46.54
C LEU A 280 1.88 2.50 -47.53
N LYS A 281 2.29 3.32 -48.51
CA LYS A 281 3.30 2.95 -49.51
C LYS A 281 4.69 3.31 -49.00
N LEU A 282 5.60 2.34 -49.00
CA LEU A 282 7.00 2.57 -48.67
C LEU A 282 7.72 3.22 -49.85
N SER A 283 8.23 4.43 -49.66
CA SER A 283 9.04 5.19 -50.62
C SER A 283 10.54 4.97 -50.38
N GLY A 284 11.04 3.74 -50.59
CA GLY A 284 12.48 3.47 -50.50
C GLY A 284 13.01 3.52 -49.07
N LYS A 285 13.61 4.65 -48.65
CA LYS A 285 14.13 4.87 -47.30
C LYS A 285 13.06 5.58 -46.46
N ALA A 286 12.70 5.00 -45.33
CA ALA A 286 11.70 5.55 -44.41
C ALA A 286 12.21 5.53 -42.97
N ASP A 287 11.79 6.50 -42.17
CA ASP A 287 12.21 6.61 -40.78
C ASP A 287 11.11 6.17 -39.82
N VAL A 288 11.53 5.50 -38.75
CA VAL A 288 10.73 5.25 -37.56
C VAL A 288 11.27 6.12 -36.43
N VAL A 289 10.38 6.87 -35.79
CA VAL A 289 10.68 7.74 -34.66
C VAL A 289 9.86 7.32 -33.46
N ILE A 290 10.49 7.12 -32.31
CA ILE A 290 9.84 6.75 -31.06
C ILE A 290 10.18 7.79 -30.00
N ARG A 291 9.18 8.47 -29.45
CA ARG A 291 9.30 9.25 -28.23
C ARG A 291 9.02 8.33 -27.05
N ALA A 292 9.95 8.21 -26.12
CA ALA A 292 9.74 7.51 -24.85
C ALA A 292 9.78 8.50 -23.69
N GLU A 293 8.73 8.52 -22.89
CA GLU A 293 8.60 9.40 -21.73
C GLU A 293 8.78 8.63 -20.43
N ILE A 294 9.58 9.16 -19.52
CA ILE A 294 9.82 8.67 -18.17
C ILE A 294 8.81 9.32 -17.23
N TRP A 295 7.85 8.55 -16.73
CA TRP A 295 6.90 8.98 -15.70
C TRP A 295 7.45 8.81 -14.28
N GLY A 296 8.60 8.16 -14.15
CA GLY A 296 9.31 7.97 -12.90
C GLY A 296 9.77 6.52 -12.75
N HIS A 297 10.63 6.31 -11.76
CA HIS A 297 10.99 4.97 -11.32
C HIS A 297 10.02 4.52 -10.24
N ALA A 298 9.65 3.24 -10.25
CA ALA A 298 8.78 2.70 -9.23
C ALA A 298 9.48 2.74 -7.86
N ASN A 299 8.75 3.12 -6.83
CA ASN A 299 9.18 3.07 -5.42
C ASN A 299 8.69 1.78 -4.72
N PHE A 300 8.09 0.86 -5.47
CA PHE A 300 7.70 -0.48 -5.07
C PHE A 300 8.04 -1.46 -6.19
N ASP A 301 8.01 -2.76 -5.91
CA ASP A 301 8.35 -3.81 -6.86
C ASP A 301 7.07 -4.56 -7.27
N ASP A 302 6.75 -4.59 -8.57
CA ASP A 302 5.67 -5.43 -9.11
C ASP A 302 6.22 -6.39 -10.17
N HIS A 303 6.15 -7.69 -9.92
CA HIS A 303 6.65 -8.71 -10.85
C HIS A 303 5.79 -8.84 -12.12
N ARG A 304 4.54 -8.39 -12.10
CA ARG A 304 3.57 -8.55 -13.20
C ARG A 304 3.76 -7.49 -14.29
N LEU A 305 4.33 -6.35 -13.93
CA LEU A 305 4.60 -5.22 -14.82
C LEU A 305 6.12 -4.95 -14.81
N PRO A 306 6.88 -5.43 -15.82
CA PRO A 306 8.33 -5.32 -15.80
C PRO A 306 8.88 -3.89 -15.63
N SER A 307 8.15 -2.87 -16.10
CA SER A 307 8.50 -1.45 -15.90
C SER A 307 8.32 -0.94 -14.45
N LEU A 308 7.65 -1.71 -13.59
CA LEU A 308 7.48 -1.39 -12.17
C LEU A 308 8.43 -2.19 -11.27
N ARG A 309 9.42 -2.88 -11.85
CA ARG A 309 10.51 -3.45 -11.05
C ARG A 309 11.40 -2.33 -10.53
N LEU A 310 11.92 -2.43 -9.31
CA LEU A 310 12.76 -1.37 -8.71
C LEU A 310 13.98 -0.98 -9.57
N ASN A 311 14.56 -1.95 -10.29
CA ASN A 311 15.71 -1.74 -11.16
C ASN A 311 15.35 -1.74 -12.66
N SER A 312 14.08 -1.51 -12.99
CA SER A 312 13.64 -1.43 -14.38
C SER A 312 14.18 -0.15 -15.02
N LEU A 313 14.64 -0.29 -16.26
CA LEU A 313 15.11 0.83 -17.07
C LEU A 313 13.96 1.42 -17.89
N ARG A 314 14.12 2.62 -18.42
CA ARG A 314 13.11 3.36 -19.17
C ARG A 314 13.47 3.49 -20.65
N GLY A 315 12.46 3.68 -21.48
CA GLY A 315 12.62 3.67 -22.94
C GLY A 315 12.21 2.34 -23.56
N ILE A 316 13.00 1.83 -24.50
CA ILE A 316 12.75 0.56 -25.18
C ILE A 316 13.95 -0.37 -25.04
N GLY A 317 13.71 -1.66 -24.90
CA GLY A 317 14.76 -2.68 -24.95
C GLY A 317 15.14 -3.11 -26.37
N GLY A 318 14.31 -2.80 -27.37
CA GLY A 318 14.52 -3.24 -28.75
C GLY A 318 13.44 -2.76 -29.71
N LEU A 319 13.77 -2.77 -31.01
CA LEU A 319 12.83 -2.53 -32.09
C LEU A 319 13.08 -3.53 -33.23
N MET A 320 12.03 -4.18 -33.72
CA MET A 320 12.10 -5.10 -34.85
C MET A 320 11.08 -4.74 -35.92
N ALA A 321 11.49 -4.77 -37.18
CA ALA A 321 10.59 -4.66 -38.32
C ALA A 321 9.89 -6.02 -38.57
N VAL A 322 8.57 -6.01 -38.70
CA VAL A 322 7.77 -7.24 -38.85
C VAL A 322 7.26 -7.33 -40.28
N GLN A 323 7.63 -8.39 -41.01
CA GLN A 323 7.19 -8.63 -42.39
C GLN A 323 5.99 -9.56 -42.51
N LYS A 324 5.76 -10.39 -41.49
CA LYS A 324 4.69 -11.37 -41.48
C LYS A 324 4.14 -11.51 -40.07
N VAL A 325 2.82 -11.52 -39.97
CA VAL A 325 2.09 -11.83 -38.74
C VAL A 325 1.23 -13.05 -39.04
N GLU A 326 1.38 -14.10 -38.25
CA GLU A 326 0.58 -15.31 -38.37
C GLU A 326 -0.26 -15.50 -37.11
N GLN A 327 -1.55 -15.74 -37.28
CA GLN A 327 -2.44 -16.06 -36.17
C GLN A 327 -2.17 -17.49 -35.71
N ILE A 328 -1.41 -17.63 -34.64
CA ILE A 328 -1.13 -18.94 -34.03
C ILE A 328 -2.05 -19.25 -32.87
N SER A 329 -3.16 -18.52 -32.62
CA SER A 329 -3.93 -18.73 -31.39
C SER A 329 -4.80 -19.99 -31.39
N GLN A 330 -4.99 -20.65 -32.53
CA GLN A 330 -5.96 -21.74 -32.71
C GLN A 330 -5.26 -23.08 -32.98
N ASN A 331 -6.02 -24.18 -32.89
CA ASN A 331 -5.59 -25.54 -33.24
C ASN A 331 -4.48 -26.10 -32.35
N TRP A 332 -4.47 -25.75 -31.07
CA TRP A 332 -3.52 -26.32 -30.10
C TRP A 332 -4.14 -27.49 -29.35
N PHE A 333 -3.53 -28.65 -29.49
CA PHE A 333 -3.76 -29.79 -28.62
C PHE A 333 -2.96 -29.61 -27.33
N TYR A 334 -3.61 -29.77 -26.19
CA TYR A 334 -2.98 -29.62 -24.87
C TYR A 334 -3.08 -30.90 -24.05
N GLN A 335 -1.99 -31.28 -23.39
CA GLN A 335 -1.99 -32.32 -22.38
C GLN A 335 -1.21 -31.89 -21.13
N HIS A 336 -1.78 -32.16 -19.96
CA HIS A 336 -1.12 -31.91 -18.68
C HIS A 336 0.05 -32.87 -18.46
N ARG A 337 1.21 -32.34 -18.04
CA ARG A 337 2.48 -33.11 -17.97
C ARG A 337 2.45 -34.25 -16.95
N ALA A 338 1.61 -34.14 -15.91
CA ALA A 338 1.53 -35.18 -14.88
C ALA A 338 0.92 -36.52 -15.38
N GLN A 339 0.29 -36.55 -16.56
CA GLN A 339 -0.53 -37.68 -16.98
C GLN A 339 0.14 -38.59 -18.03
N HIS A 340 1.15 -38.15 -18.78
CA HIS A 340 1.80 -38.98 -19.82
C HIS A 340 3.26 -38.56 -20.10
N PRO A 341 4.16 -39.52 -20.44
CA PRO A 341 5.49 -39.20 -20.96
C PRO A 341 5.37 -38.48 -22.32
N ALA A 342 6.26 -37.51 -22.55
CA ALA A 342 6.21 -36.51 -23.63
C ALA A 342 6.30 -37.08 -25.06
N ASP A 343 6.44 -38.39 -25.21
CA ASP A 343 6.93 -39.03 -26.44
C ASP A 343 5.80 -39.66 -27.27
N LYS A 344 4.54 -39.52 -26.85
CA LYS A 344 3.37 -40.01 -27.61
C LYS A 344 2.29 -38.92 -27.72
N ILE A 345 2.12 -38.40 -28.94
CA ILE A 345 0.99 -37.53 -29.30
C ILE A 345 -0.25 -38.41 -29.42
N ASP A 346 -1.24 -38.22 -28.54
CA ASP A 346 -2.52 -38.93 -28.61
C ASP A 346 -3.55 -38.07 -29.39
N PRO A 347 -4.23 -38.62 -30.42
CA PRO A 347 -5.23 -37.89 -31.20
C PRO A 347 -6.48 -37.44 -30.42
N ILE A 348 -6.64 -37.84 -29.16
CA ILE A 348 -7.77 -37.49 -28.27
C ILE A 348 -7.50 -36.19 -27.47
N TRP A 349 -6.32 -35.60 -27.56
CA TRP A 349 -6.02 -34.35 -26.81
C TRP A 349 -7.05 -33.25 -27.11
N PRO A 350 -7.51 -32.50 -26.09
CA PRO A 350 -8.45 -31.41 -26.31
C PRO A 350 -7.78 -30.31 -27.16
N MET A 351 -8.51 -29.84 -28.17
CA MET A 351 -8.11 -28.68 -28.97
C MET A 351 -8.57 -27.40 -28.26
N LEU A 352 -7.64 -26.51 -27.98
CA LEU A 352 -7.81 -25.29 -27.21
C LEU A 352 -7.15 -24.11 -27.92
N LEU A 353 -7.41 -22.90 -27.41
CA LEU A 353 -6.61 -21.73 -27.74
C LEU A 353 -5.24 -21.82 -27.06
N PHE A 354 -4.20 -21.27 -27.69
CA PHE A 354 -2.89 -21.16 -27.05
C PHE A 354 -3.01 -20.35 -25.75
N GLY A 355 -2.67 -20.94 -24.61
CA GLY A 355 -2.83 -20.31 -23.29
C GLY A 355 -4.29 -20.14 -22.82
N GLY A 356 -5.27 -20.78 -23.46
CA GLY A 356 -6.70 -20.66 -23.13
C GLY A 356 -7.14 -21.41 -21.86
N TRP A 357 -6.25 -22.18 -21.24
CA TRP A 357 -6.47 -22.84 -19.95
C TRP A 357 -5.41 -22.33 -18.99
N THR A 358 -5.79 -21.52 -18.01
CA THR A 358 -4.95 -21.18 -16.85
C THR A 358 -5.76 -21.56 -15.61
N TYR A 359 -5.33 -22.60 -14.88
CA TYR A 359 -5.83 -22.79 -13.52
C TYR A 359 -5.18 -21.72 -12.63
N THR A 360 -5.96 -21.16 -11.70
CA THR A 360 -5.46 -20.17 -10.73
C THR A 360 -4.41 -20.74 -9.78
N ASP A 361 -4.39 -22.06 -9.63
CA ASP A 361 -3.72 -22.73 -8.51
C ASP A 361 -2.40 -23.39 -8.92
N GLU A 362 -2.15 -23.60 -10.21
CA GLU A 362 -0.90 -24.20 -10.72
C GLU A 362 -0.41 -23.51 -12.01
N PRO A 363 0.86 -23.07 -12.07
CA PRO A 363 1.43 -22.61 -13.33
C PRO A 363 1.42 -23.76 -14.35
N LEU A 364 0.87 -23.51 -15.54
CA LEU A 364 0.74 -24.47 -16.64
C LEU A 364 2.01 -25.28 -16.87
N GLN A 365 2.00 -26.55 -16.45
CA GLN A 365 2.97 -27.56 -16.86
C GLN A 365 2.29 -28.54 -17.80
N GLY A 366 2.37 -28.27 -19.10
CA GLY A 366 1.80 -29.14 -20.12
C GLY A 366 2.52 -29.05 -21.44
N ILE A 367 2.15 -29.96 -22.33
CA ILE A 367 2.66 -30.03 -23.70
C ILE A 367 1.60 -29.45 -24.60
N TYR A 368 2.01 -28.45 -25.39
CA TYR A 368 1.22 -27.88 -26.46
C TYR A 368 1.72 -28.44 -27.79
N TYR A 369 0.81 -28.97 -28.59
CA TYR A 369 1.07 -29.48 -29.94
C TYR A 369 0.12 -28.79 -30.91
N ALA A 370 0.63 -28.23 -32.00
CA ALA A 370 -0.20 -27.65 -33.05
C ALA A 370 0.07 -28.32 -34.40
N LEU A 371 -1.00 -28.63 -35.10
CA LEU A 371 -0.96 -29.08 -36.48
C LEU A 371 -1.14 -27.88 -37.41
N PHE A 372 -0.03 -27.35 -37.92
CA PHE A 372 -0.05 -26.26 -38.89
C PHE A 372 -0.34 -26.81 -40.28
N PHE A 373 -1.62 -26.95 -40.61
CA PHE A 373 -2.06 -27.24 -41.98
C PHE A 373 -3.07 -26.22 -42.47
N ASN A 374 -2.91 -25.84 -43.74
CA ASN A 374 -3.79 -24.94 -44.47
C ASN A 374 -5.05 -25.71 -44.94
N LEU A 375 -5.71 -26.44 -44.03
CA LEU A 375 -6.88 -27.26 -44.32
C LEU A 375 -8.09 -26.71 -43.56
N ARG A 376 -9.20 -26.50 -44.27
CA ARG A 376 -10.48 -26.09 -43.70
C ARG A 376 -10.91 -27.07 -42.60
N ASN A 377 -11.43 -26.56 -41.48
CA ASN A 377 -11.81 -27.27 -40.26
C ASN A 377 -12.57 -28.59 -40.47
N GLU A 378 -13.34 -28.72 -41.55
CA GLU A 378 -14.12 -29.92 -41.87
C GLU A 378 -13.28 -31.19 -42.02
N LYS A 379 -12.05 -31.09 -42.54
CA LYS A 379 -11.16 -32.25 -42.72
C LYS A 379 -10.42 -32.66 -41.45
N PHE A 380 -10.45 -31.83 -40.40
CA PHE A 380 -9.80 -32.16 -39.14
C PHE A 380 -10.62 -33.11 -38.27
N GLN A 381 -11.90 -33.41 -38.56
CA GLN A 381 -12.63 -34.43 -37.79
C GLN A 381 -12.25 -35.88 -38.16
N ASP A 382 -11.48 -36.08 -39.23
CA ASP A 382 -11.02 -37.40 -39.68
C ASP A 382 -9.82 -37.88 -38.84
N LEU A 383 -10.06 -38.87 -37.97
CA LEU A 383 -9.06 -39.50 -37.11
C LEU A 383 -7.93 -40.17 -37.90
N ALA A 384 -8.23 -40.77 -39.06
CA ALA A 384 -7.24 -41.46 -39.88
C ALA A 384 -6.33 -40.47 -40.63
N LEU A 385 -6.86 -39.29 -40.99
CA LEU A 385 -6.06 -38.21 -41.54
C LEU A 385 -5.10 -37.64 -40.49
N ARG A 386 -5.57 -37.42 -39.26
CA ARG A 386 -4.72 -36.94 -38.13
C ARG A 386 -3.53 -37.86 -37.88
N GLN A 387 -3.74 -39.17 -37.93
CA GLN A 387 -2.67 -40.17 -37.71
C GLN A 387 -1.61 -40.20 -38.82
N LYS A 388 -1.93 -39.74 -40.03
CA LYS A 388 -1.01 -39.77 -41.18
C LYS A 388 -0.17 -38.51 -41.35
N MET A 389 -0.43 -37.45 -40.59
CA MET A 389 0.17 -36.13 -40.80
C MET A 389 1.33 -35.86 -39.83
N GLU A 390 2.55 -36.24 -40.21
CA GLU A 390 3.79 -35.92 -39.47
C GLU A 390 4.49 -34.70 -40.10
N LYS A 391 4.15 -33.50 -39.63
CA LYS A 391 5.10 -32.38 -39.59
C LYS A 391 4.94 -31.69 -38.24
N VAL A 392 5.91 -31.94 -37.37
CA VAL A 392 5.85 -31.60 -35.95
C VAL A 392 6.69 -30.36 -35.69
N LEU A 393 6.08 -29.29 -35.19
CA LEU A 393 6.81 -28.25 -34.45
C LEU A 393 6.85 -28.69 -32.98
N LEU A 394 7.94 -29.36 -32.59
CA LEU A 394 8.22 -29.64 -31.19
C LEU A 394 8.70 -28.35 -30.52
N LEU A 395 7.81 -27.69 -29.78
CA LEU A 395 8.23 -26.71 -28.79
C LEU A 395 8.76 -27.48 -27.58
N HIS A 396 10.02 -27.94 -27.65
CA HIS A 396 10.70 -28.49 -26.48
C HIS A 396 10.76 -27.41 -25.40
N THR A 397 10.01 -27.61 -24.32
CA THR A 397 10.05 -26.78 -23.10
C THR A 397 10.20 -25.28 -23.36
N GLN A 398 9.14 -24.62 -23.86
CA GLN A 398 8.98 -23.23 -23.44
C GLN A 398 8.59 -23.27 -21.96
N ARG A 399 9.60 -23.09 -21.10
CA ARG A 399 9.35 -22.56 -19.76
C ARG A 399 8.78 -21.16 -19.96
N TYR A 400 7.46 -21.03 -20.10
CA TYR A 400 6.80 -19.85 -19.59
C TYR A 400 7.02 -19.88 -18.09
N VAL A 401 8.18 -19.37 -17.64
CA VAL A 401 8.27 -18.91 -16.27
C VAL A 401 7.48 -17.61 -16.22
N LYS A 402 6.16 -17.74 -16.19
CA LYS A 402 5.35 -16.73 -15.55
C LYS A 402 5.63 -16.95 -14.08
N TYR A 403 6.64 -16.25 -13.55
CA TYR A 403 6.82 -16.14 -12.12
C TYR A 403 5.54 -15.51 -11.58
N TYR A 404 4.63 -16.34 -11.09
CA TYR A 404 3.72 -15.95 -10.03
C TYR A 404 4.43 -16.31 -8.74
N GLY A 405 5.14 -15.31 -8.21
CA GLY A 405 5.77 -15.33 -6.89
C GLY A 405 5.44 -14.03 -6.21
#